data_AF-A0A379BXD3-F1
#
_entry.id   AF-A0A379BXD3-F1
#
_cell.length_a   1.000
_cell.length_b   1.000
_cell.length_c   1.000
_cell.angle_alpha   90.00
_cell.angle_beta   90.00
_cell.angle_gamma   90.00
#
_symmetry.space_group_name_H-M   'P 1'
#
loop_
_entity.id
_entity.type
_entity.pdbx_description
1 polymer ?
#
loop_
_entity_poly.entity_id
_entity_poly.type
_entity_poly.pdbx_seq_one_letter_code
_entity_poly.pdbx_strand_id
1 'polypeptide(L)' 'MQLQNHFLIAMPHLEDDHFYRSVVYICEHNEQGAMGLVVNSAHRSEYCRIMY' A
#
# COMPACT_ATOMS: atom_id res chain seq x y z
N MET A 1 -13.08 -5.38 8.04
CA MET A 1 -12.05 -4.95 9.02
C MET A 1 -11.55 -3.58 8.59
N GLN A 2 -11.16 -2.68 9.48
CA GLN A 2 -10.62 -1.36 9.09
C GLN A 2 -9.09 -1.42 9.11
N LEU A 3 -8.44 -1.19 7.96
CA LEU A 3 -6.97 -1.19 7.84
C LEU A 3 -6.35 0.22 7.96
N GLN A 4 -7.13 1.25 8.28
CA GLN A 4 -6.63 2.62 8.46
C GLN A 4 -5.56 2.66 9.55
N ASN A 5 -4.55 3.51 9.37
CA ASN A 5 -3.42 3.71 10.29
C ASN A 5 -2.54 2.45 10.48
N HIS A 6 -2.61 1.51 9.56
CA HIS A 6 -1.73 0.34 9.53
C HIS A 6 -0.72 0.44 8.38
N PHE A 7 0.38 -0.28 8.54
CA PHE A 7 1.34 -0.52 7.47
C PHE A 7 1.09 -1.88 6.83
N LEU A 8 1.01 -1.90 5.51
CA LEU A 8 1.06 -3.11 4.71
C LEU A 8 2.50 -3.35 4.27
N ILE A 9 2.94 -4.58 4.42
CA ILE A 9 4.26 -5.03 3.99
C ILE A 9 4.04 -5.97 2.82
N ALA A 10 4.54 -5.60 1.66
CA ALA A 10 4.49 -6.47 0.49
C ALA A 10 5.32 -7.73 0.74
N MET A 11 4.69 -8.89 0.58
CA MET A 11 5.39 -10.17 0.72
C MET A 11 6.41 -10.33 -0.41
N PRO A 12 7.54 -11.04 -0.17
CA PRO A 12 8.60 -11.21 -1.17
C PRO A 12 8.16 -11.91 -2.47
N HIS A 13 7.03 -12.63 -2.42
CA HIS A 13 6.45 -13.38 -3.53
C HIS A 13 5.34 -12.60 -4.27
N LEU A 14 5.13 -11.32 -3.93
CA LEU A 14 4.17 -10.49 -4.63
C LEU A 14 4.67 -10.25 -6.06
N GLU A 15 3.93 -10.75 -7.04
CA GLU A 15 4.28 -10.67 -8.48
C GLU A 15 4.12 -9.26 -9.08
N ASP A 16 3.59 -8.30 -8.32
CA ASP A 16 3.46 -6.91 -8.78
C ASP A 16 4.74 -6.12 -8.50
N ASP A 17 5.46 -5.81 -9.58
CA ASP A 17 6.67 -4.99 -9.58
C ASP A 17 6.50 -3.63 -8.90
N HIS A 18 5.29 -3.05 -8.90
CA HIS A 18 5.02 -1.75 -8.28
C HIS A 18 5.06 -1.80 -6.76
N PHE A 19 4.73 -2.95 -6.17
CA PHE A 19 4.69 -3.14 -4.73
C PHE A 19 5.84 -3.99 -4.20
N TYR A 20 6.73 -4.46 -5.06
CA TYR A 20 7.85 -5.30 -4.65
C TYR A 20 8.69 -4.62 -3.56
N ARG A 21 8.79 -5.28 -2.40
CA ARG A 21 9.47 -4.77 -1.18
C ARG A 21 8.96 -3.39 -0.71
N SER A 22 7.73 -3.01 -1.04
CA SER A 22 7.13 -1.76 -0.58
C SER A 22 6.56 -1.88 0.84
N VAL A 23 6.59 -0.76 1.57
CA VAL A 23 5.86 -0.54 2.81
C VAL A 23 4.84 0.54 2.53
N VAL A 24 3.55 0.21 2.69
CA VAL A 24 2.44 1.09 2.37
C VAL A 24 1.72 1.49 3.66
N TYR A 25 1.63 2.78 3.93
CA TYR A 25 0.78 3.30 5.00
C TYR A 25 -0.64 3.50 4.50
N ILE A 26 -1.65 2.97 5.18
CA ILE A 26 -3.06 3.08 4.77
C ILE A 26 -3.73 4.29 5.41
N CYS A 27 -4.10 5.25 4.57
CA CYS A 27 -4.80 6.48 4.96
C CYS A 27 -6.33 6.29 4.96
N GLU A 28 -6.84 5.49 4.03
CA GLU A 28 -8.28 5.23 3.89
C GLU A 28 -8.53 3.77 3.54
N HIS A 29 -9.58 3.19 4.11
CA HIS A 29 -10.02 1.82 3.84
C HIS A 29 -11.55 1.79 3.95
N ASN A 30 -12.22 1.60 2.83
CA ASN A 30 -13.68 1.54 2.73
C ASN A 30 -14.09 0.37 1.84
N GLU A 31 -15.37 0.22 1.50
CA GLU A 31 -15.88 -0.88 0.67
C GLU A 31 -15.43 -0.81 -0.80
N GLN A 32 -14.99 0.35 -1.28
CA GLN A 32 -14.52 0.58 -2.66
C GLN A 32 -13.03 0.25 -2.83
N GLY A 33 -12.28 0.13 -1.74
CA GLY A 33 -10.85 -0.15 -1.75
C GLY A 33 -10.12 0.45 -0.55
N ALA A 34 -8.80 0.49 -0.66
CA ALA A 34 -7.92 1.20 0.26
C ALA A 34 -7.00 2.17 -0.48
N MET A 35 -6.71 3.31 0.15
CA MET A 35 -5.74 4.29 -0.32
C MET A 35 -4.56 4.33 0.65
N GLY A 36 -3.35 4.32 0.11
CA GLY A 36 -2.14 4.39 0.91
C GLY A 36 -0.98 5.11 0.26
N LEU A 37 0.06 5.35 1.05
CA LEU A 37 1.30 5.99 0.64
C LEU A 37 2.46 5.00 0.76
N VAL A 38 3.25 4.86 -0.30
CA VAL A 38 4.50 4.09 -0.24
C VAL A 38 5.54 4.93 0.50
N VAL A 39 5.96 4.47 1.69
CA VAL A 39 6.84 5.27 2.57
C VAL A 39 8.32 4.95 2.40
N ASN A 40 8.67 3.82 1.80
CA ASN A 40 10.05 3.36 1.64
C ASN A 40 10.60 3.56 0.22
N SER A 41 9.97 4.41 -0.59
CA SER A 41 10.44 4.77 -1.94
C SER A 41 10.77 6.26 -1.99
N ALA A 42 12.02 6.61 -1.70
CA ALA A 42 12.47 8.01 -1.60
C ALA A 42 12.45 8.79 -2.93
N HIS A 43 12.47 8.07 -4.06
CA HIS A 43 12.55 8.68 -5.38
C HIS A 43 11.18 8.94 -6.03
N ARG A 44 10.10 8.39 -5.47
CA ARG A 44 8.75 8.51 -6.01
C ARG A 44 7.74 8.45 -4.86
N SER A 45 7.20 9.61 -4.48
CA SER A 45 6.06 9.70 -3.56
C SER A 45 4.81 9.20 -4.28
N GLU A 46 4.55 7.90 -4.19
CA GLU A 46 3.46 7.23 -4.90
C GLU A 46 2.25 7.02 -4.02
N TYR A 47 1.10 7.48 -4.51
CA TYR A 47 -0.19 7.10 -3.98
C TYR A 47 -0.58 5.73 -4.56
N CYS A 48 -0.84 4.78 -3.68
CA CYS A 48 -1.29 3.44 -4.01
C CYS A 48 -2.80 3.34 -3.79
N ARG A 49 -3.53 2.82 -4.78
CA ARG A 49 -4.91 2.39 -4.60
C ARG A 49 -5.02 0.88 -4.69
N ILE A 50 -5.42 0.26 -3.60
CA ILE A 50 -5.66 -1.18 -3.50
C ILE A 50 -7.16 -1.40 -3.74
N MET A 51 -7.49 -2.15 -4.77
CA MET A 51 -8.85 -2.59 -5.05
C MET A 51 -9.05 -4.00 -4.46
N TYR A 52 -10.27 -4.35 -4.05
CA TYR A 52 -10.61 -5.71 -3.61
C TYR A 52 -11.04 -6.61 -4.78
#